data_AF-A0A2E5K0D3-F1
#
_entry.id   AF-A0A2E5K0D3-F1
#
_cell.length_a   1.000
_cell.length_b   1.000
_cell.length_c   1.000
_cell.angle_alpha   90.00
_cell.angle_beta   90.00
_cell.angle_gamma   90.00
#
_symmetry.space_group_name_H-M   'P 1'
#
loop_
_entity.id
_entity.type
_entity.pdbx_description
1 polymer ?
#
loop_
_entity_poly.entity_id
_entity_poly.type
_entity_poly.pdbx_seq_one_letter_code
_entity_poly.pdbx_strand_id
1 'polypeptide(L)'
;MSSIRPGIDVAAGQDFSLLRGAKVGILANKAFHVVGAPYIDSRRWIDATLDQGITKDGFNLETVEFTPRFQKHASTLCQGIQIKITDRKTFKPYRFGITLL
;
A
#
# COMPACT_ATOMS: atom_id res chain seq x y z
N MET A 1 -3.74 3.81 -33.02
CA MET A 1 -3.82 3.41 -31.60
C MET A 1 -4.36 4.59 -30.79
N SER A 2 -5.44 4.39 -30.04
CA SER A 2 -5.97 5.44 -29.15
C SER A 2 -4.99 5.66 -27.99
N SER A 3 -4.48 6.89 -27.84
CA SER A 3 -3.59 7.27 -26.74
C SER A 3 -4.44 7.56 -25.50
N ILE A 4 -4.28 6.75 -24.45
CA ILE A 4 -4.92 7.01 -23.15
C ILE A 4 -4.17 8.17 -22.49
N ARG A 5 -4.88 9.27 -22.22
CA ARG A 5 -4.37 10.40 -21.43
C ARG A 5 -4.91 10.29 -20.01
N PRO A 6 -4.05 10.08 -18.99
CA PRO A 6 -4.44 10.19 -17.59
C PRO A 6 -5.14 11.52 -17.29
N GLY A 7 -6.13 11.52 -16.41
CA GLY A 7 -6.89 12.74 -16.09
C GLY A 7 -6.04 13.89 -15.57
N ILE A 8 -4.94 13.59 -14.87
CA ILE A 8 -3.98 14.61 -14.41
C ILE A 8 -3.25 15.29 -15.58
N ASP A 9 -2.92 14.54 -16.62
CA ASP A 9 -2.25 15.08 -17.82
C ASP A 9 -3.23 15.90 -18.66
N VAL A 10 -4.51 15.53 -18.69
CA VAL A 10 -5.57 16.33 -19.30
C VAL A 10 -5.75 17.65 -18.55
N ALA A 11 -5.76 17.63 -17.21
CA ALA A 11 -5.86 18.85 -16.40
C ALA A 11 -4.62 19.75 -16.57
N ALA A 12 -3.42 19.16 -16.61
CA ALA A 12 -2.19 19.88 -16.85
C ALA A 12 -2.15 20.54 -18.24
N GLY A 13 -2.64 19.85 -19.27
CA GLY A 13 -2.77 20.40 -20.63
C GLY A 13 -3.77 21.54 -20.78
N GLN A 14 -4.58 21.82 -19.75
CA GLN A 14 -5.50 22.96 -19.70
C GLN A 14 -5.12 23.97 -18.59
N ASP A 15 -3.84 24.01 -18.20
CA ASP A 15 -3.30 24.86 -17.12
C ASP A 15 -4.10 24.76 -15.82
N PHE A 16 -4.65 23.57 -15.55
CA PHE A 16 -5.52 23.29 -14.41
C PHE A 16 -6.73 24.23 -14.28
N SER A 17 -7.13 24.89 -15.37
CA SER A 17 -8.24 25.86 -15.40
C SER A 17 -9.57 25.27 -14.91
N LEU A 18 -9.81 23.98 -15.20
CA LEU A 18 -10.97 23.22 -14.72
C LEU A 18 -11.05 23.08 -13.19
N LEU A 19 -9.95 23.28 -12.47
CA LEU A 19 -9.88 23.11 -11.02
C LEU A 19 -9.95 24.45 -10.26
N ARG A 20 -10.07 25.58 -10.97
CA ARG A 20 -10.09 26.92 -10.36
C ARG A 20 -11.30 27.06 -9.42
N GLY A 21 -11.04 27.40 -8.16
CA GLY A 21 -12.08 27.54 -7.12
C GLY A 21 -12.57 26.22 -6.53
N ALA A 22 -12.10 25.07 -7.02
CA ALA A 22 -12.42 23.77 -6.44
C ALA A 22 -11.46 23.41 -5.30
N LYS A 23 -11.97 22.70 -4.28
CA LYS A 23 -11.12 22.04 -3.27
C LYS A 23 -10.65 20.71 -3.85
N VAL A 24 -9.40 20.65 -4.27
CA VAL A 24 -8.79 19.44 -4.82
C VAL A 24 -8.16 18.63 -3.69
N GLY A 25 -8.51 17.34 -3.58
CA GLY A 25 -7.88 16.39 -2.67
C GLY A 25 -6.90 15.49 -3.41
N ILE A 26 -5.70 15.29 -2.84
CA ILE A 26 -4.77 14.26 -3.32
C ILE A 26 -5.18 12.93 -2.68
N LEU A 27 -5.62 11.98 -3.51
CA LEU A 27 -5.82 10.61 -3.09
C LEU A 27 -4.50 9.85 -3.23
N ALA A 28 -3.77 9.71 -2.12
CA ALA A 28 -2.69 8.75 -2.02
C ALA A 28 -3.27 7.46 -1.44
N ASN A 29 -3.21 6.35 -2.19
CA ASN A 29 -3.33 5.04 -1.54
C ASN A 29 -2.25 4.94 -0.47
N LYS A 30 -2.46 4.16 0.60
CA LYS A 30 -1.44 3.86 1.60
C LYS A 30 -0.30 3.03 0.96
N ALA A 31 0.46 3.65 0.07
CA ALA A 31 1.52 3.05 -0.69
C ALA A 31 2.55 2.49 0.29
N PHE A 32 2.97 1.25 0.05
CA PHE A 32 3.96 0.54 0.86
C PHE A 32 3.54 0.18 2.30
N HIS A 33 2.31 0.48 2.72
CA HIS A 33 1.79 0.02 4.02
C HIS A 33 0.93 -1.23 3.91
N VAL A 34 0.62 -1.71 2.70
CA VAL A 34 -0.12 -2.94 2.48
C VAL A 34 0.65 -3.80 1.48
N VAL A 35 0.86 -5.06 1.84
CA VAL A 35 1.48 -6.06 0.97
C VAL A 35 0.66 -7.35 1.05
N GLY A 36 0.39 -7.97 -0.10
CA GLY A 36 -0.47 -9.14 -0.17
C GLY A 36 -0.51 -9.75 -1.57
N ALA A 37 -1.03 -10.98 -1.65
CA ALA A 37 -1.20 -11.74 -2.88
C ALA A 37 -2.31 -12.81 -2.71
N PRO A 38 -2.84 -13.39 -3.80
CA PRO A 38 -3.94 -14.36 -3.74
C PRO A 38 -3.64 -15.64 -2.97
N TYR A 39 -2.36 -16.02 -2.87
CA TYR A 39 -1.89 -17.26 -2.26
C TYR A 39 -1.35 -17.06 -0.84
N ILE A 40 -1.47 -15.86 -0.27
CA ILE A 40 -0.98 -15.56 1.08
C ILE A 40 -2.06 -15.92 2.11
N ASP A 41 -1.64 -16.54 3.20
CA ASP A 41 -2.39 -16.59 4.46
C ASP A 41 -1.87 -15.48 5.38
N SER A 42 -2.71 -14.47 5.59
CA SER A 42 -2.30 -13.25 6.30
C SER A 42 -1.95 -13.49 7.77
N ARG A 43 -2.63 -14.42 8.46
CA ARG A 43 -2.36 -14.72 9.87
C ARG A 43 -1.05 -15.48 10.01
N ARG A 44 -0.90 -16.56 9.22
CA ARG A 44 0.31 -17.37 9.24
C ARG A 44 1.56 -16.56 8.90
N TRP A 45 1.44 -15.59 7.99
CA TRP A 45 2.56 -14.73 7.63
C TRP A 45 2.94 -13.77 8.76
N ILE A 46 1.96 -13.18 9.46
CA ILE A 46 2.23 -12.34 10.64
C ILE A 46 2.94 -13.17 11.71
N ASP A 47 2.42 -14.35 12.04
CA ASP A 47 3.01 -15.23 13.06
C ASP A 47 4.46 -15.58 12.71
N ALA A 48 4.70 -16.04 11.48
CA ALA A 48 6.04 -16.36 10.99
C ALA A 48 6.99 -15.14 11.02
N THR A 49 6.51 -13.94 10.70
CA THR A 49 7.30 -12.71 10.74
C THR A 49 7.70 -12.37 12.18
N LEU A 50 6.78 -12.53 13.13
CA LEU A 50 7.03 -12.22 14.54
C LEU A 50 7.94 -13.24 15.22
N ASP A 51 7.89 -14.50 14.80
CA ASP A 51 8.76 -15.57 15.29
C ASP A 51 10.24 -15.38 14.92
N GLN A 52 10.55 -14.54 13.94
CA GLN A 52 11.92 -14.18 13.57
C GLN A 52 12.64 -13.28 14.59
N GLY A 53 12.01 -12.97 15.73
CA GLY A 53 12.63 -12.22 16.82
C GLY A 53 12.73 -10.71 16.58
N ILE A 54 11.91 -10.17 15.69
CA ILE A 54 11.79 -8.73 15.47
C ILE A 54 11.11 -8.06 16.68
N THR A 55 11.74 -7.02 17.23
CA THR A 55 11.08 -6.17 18.23
C THR A 55 9.94 -5.39 17.57
N LYS A 56 8.74 -5.44 18.16
CA LYS A 56 7.54 -4.72 17.70
C LYS A 56 7.59 -3.21 17.97
N ASP A 57 8.78 -2.63 18.05
CA ASP A 57 8.96 -1.23 18.40
C ASP A 57 8.65 -0.37 17.18
N GLY A 58 7.66 0.50 17.32
CA GLY A 58 7.30 1.48 16.30
C GLY A 58 6.40 0.96 15.17
N PHE A 59 5.89 -0.28 15.24
CA PHE A 59 4.88 -0.77 14.29
C PHE A 59 3.93 -1.84 14.85
N ASN A 60 2.76 -1.95 14.22
CA ASN A 60 1.81 -3.06 14.35
C ASN A 60 1.54 -3.70 12.98
N LEU A 61 1.24 -5.00 12.98
CA LEU A 61 0.78 -5.74 11.81
C LEU A 61 -0.68 -6.12 11.98
N GLU A 62 -1.47 -5.93 10.93
CA GLU A 62 -2.87 -6.33 10.88
C GLU A 62 -3.14 -7.10 9.60
N THR A 63 -4.01 -8.11 9.68
CA THR A 63 -4.49 -8.83 8.51
C THR A 63 -5.36 -7.91 7.66
N VAL A 64 -5.22 -7.97 6.34
CA VAL A 64 -6.12 -7.27 5.42
C VAL A 64 -6.53 -8.15 4.25
N GLU A 65 -7.71 -7.86 3.74
CA GLU A 65 -8.23 -8.43 2.50
C GLU A 65 -8.51 -7.31 1.51
N PHE A 66 -8.12 -7.50 0.27
CA PHE A 66 -8.34 -6.52 -0.78
C PHE A 66 -8.41 -7.17 -2.15
N THR A 67 -9.20 -6.59 -3.05
CA THR A 67 -9.29 -6.99 -4.45
C THR A 67 -8.64 -5.91 -5.31
N PRO A 68 -7.40 -6.12 -5.82
CA PRO A 68 -6.72 -5.13 -6.66
C PRO A 68 -7.54 -4.80 -7.90
N ARG A 69 -7.54 -3.52 -8.31
CA ARG A 69 -8.25 -3.09 -9.52
C ARG A 69 -7.42 -3.23 -10.81
N PHE A 70 -6.10 -3.34 -10.70
CA PHE A 70 -5.18 -3.32 -11.82
C PHE A 70 -3.99 -4.26 -11.56
N GLN A 71 -3.14 -4.45 -12.57
CA GLN A 71 -1.88 -5.23 -12.51
C GLN A 71 -2.07 -6.75 -12.35
N LYS A 72 -1.00 -7.46 -11.99
CA LYS A 72 -0.86 -8.92 -11.94
C LYS A 72 -1.93 -9.71 -11.16
N HIS A 73 -2.63 -9.08 -10.21
CA HIS A 73 -3.66 -9.71 -9.39
C HIS A 73 -5.01 -8.96 -9.49
N ALA A 74 -5.24 -8.26 -10.61
CA ALA A 74 -6.50 -7.56 -10.84
C ALA A 74 -7.70 -8.50 -10.65
N SER A 75 -8.74 -7.99 -10.00
CA SER A 75 -10.02 -8.68 -9.78
C SER A 75 -9.94 -9.98 -8.98
N THR A 76 -8.81 -10.25 -8.31
CA THR A 76 -8.62 -11.45 -7.51
C THR A 76 -8.56 -11.08 -6.03
N LEU A 77 -9.32 -11.79 -5.17
CA LEU A 77 -9.25 -11.59 -3.73
C LEU A 77 -7.83 -11.92 -3.25
N CYS A 78 -7.18 -10.94 -2.65
CA CYS A 78 -5.87 -11.09 -2.04
C CYS A 78 -6.01 -10.96 -0.53
N GLN A 79 -5.26 -11.78 0.21
CA GLN A 79 -4.96 -11.50 1.60
C GLN A 79 -3.56 -10.91 1.72
N GLY A 80 -3.33 -10.19 2.82
CA GLY A 80 -2.05 -9.58 3.08
C GLY A 80 -1.97 -9.02 4.48
N ILE A 81 -0.92 -8.24 4.70
CA ILE A 81 -0.69 -7.54 5.96
C ILE A 81 -0.68 -6.03 5.72
N GLN A 82 -1.25 -5.30 6.67
CA GLN A 82 -1.08 -3.86 6.78
C GLN A 82 -0.07 -3.54 7.88
N ILE A 83 0.92 -2.74 7.52
CA ILE A 83 1.95 -2.23 8.41
C ILE A 83 1.46 -0.87 8.93
N LYS A 84 1.14 -0.79 10.22
CA LYS A 84 0.81 0.46 10.89
C LYS A 84 2.03 0.94 11.68
N ILE A 85 2.70 1.97 11.17
CA ILE A 85 3.80 2.61 11.90
C ILE A 85 3.21 3.38 13.08
N THR A 86 3.56 2.97 14.31
CA THR A 86 3.10 3.59 15.57
C THR A 86 4.09 4.63 16.07
N ASP A 87 5.39 4.44 15.82
CA ASP A 87 6.44 5.41 16.10
C ASP A 87 7.56 5.29 15.06
N ARG A 88 7.75 6.37 14.29
CA ARG A 88 8.76 6.44 13.22
C ARG A 88 10.20 6.47 13.75
N LYS A 89 10.43 6.91 15.00
CA LYS A 89 11.79 7.02 15.55
C LYS A 89 12.36 5.67 15.95
N THR A 90 11.50 4.75 16.36
CA THR A 90 11.88 3.40 16.80
C THR A 90 11.75 2.36 15.70
N PHE A 91 10.87 2.58 14.72
CA PHE A 91 10.71 1.70 13.57
C PHE A 91 12.01 1.59 12.74
N LYS A 92 12.39 0.35 12.40
CA LYS A 92 13.59 0.03 11.60
C LYS A 92 13.19 -0.59 10.25
N PRO A 93 12.86 0.22 9.22
CA PRO A 93 12.29 -0.27 7.95
C PRO A 93 13.13 -1.34 7.26
N TYR A 94 14.46 -1.20 7.29
CA TYR A 94 15.37 -2.14 6.65
C TYR A 94 15.32 -3.53 7.29
N ARG A 95 15.37 -3.60 8.63
CA ARG A 95 15.31 -4.88 9.36
C ARG A 95 13.95 -5.53 9.14
N PHE A 96 12.88 -4.75 9.23
CA PHE A 96 11.52 -5.21 8.97
C PHE A 96 11.35 -5.79 7.55
N GLY A 97 11.87 -5.10 6.53
CA GLY A 97 11.79 -5.56 5.14
C GLY A 97 12.53 -6.88 4.88
N ILE A 98 13.65 -7.13 5.57
CA ILE A 98 14.37 -8.41 5.47
C ILE A 98 13.59 -9.53 6.15
N THR A 99 12.96 -9.27 7.29
CA THR A 99 12.15 -10.27 8.01
C THR A 99 10.91 -10.72 7.23
N LEU A 100 10.48 -9.94 6.25
CA LEU A 100 9.33 -10.24 5.38
C LEU A 100 9.64 -11.24 4.25
N LEU A 101 10.91 -11.48 3.94
CA LEU A 101 11.38 -12.40 2.89
C LEU A 101 11.49 -13.84 3.41
#